data_AF-A0A662R903-F1
#
_entry.id   AF-A0A662R903-F1
#
_cell.length_a   1.000
_cell.length_b   1.000
_cell.length_c   1.000
_cell.angle_alpha   90.00
_cell.angle_beta   90.00
_cell.angle_gamma   90.00
#
_symmetry.space_group_name_H-M   'P 1'
#
loop_
_entity.id
_entity.type
_entity.pdbx_description
1 polymer ?
#
loop_
_entity_poly.entity_id
_entity_poly.type
_entity_poly.pdbx_seq_one_letter_code
_entity_poly.pdbx_strand_id
1 'polypeptide(L)'
;SLATSACVVCSAEPVLGRIKSKDVPVLLIEGAGAIGCTSSCELTKALASSLKLPVYSFNAKKTVEYNKNHIVRHIKGVLPGEFVQINGIIIGRARGPEITVITENNIITGIKGCDLKVHGLKKLKQVDLATAIIRSGTPRHPVVNTRQTRSLKNMVAVLINHDAESSFEKAKNACVAVTIGDDTTAVTADILYRFSTPVIGITDGDKDGLLEHTRITSGSLVIKVRPGFDDLMGTVVKDAIFKGLERVECLSIDRLKEQIIKLLDDNIVSIERY
;
A
#
# COMPACT_ATOMS: atom_id res chain seq x y z
N SER A 1 -41.36 -6.51 1.07
CA SER A 1 -40.27 -5.83 1.80
C SER A 1 -38.97 -6.56 1.51
N LEU A 2 -38.22 -6.13 0.50
CA LEU A 2 -36.90 -6.69 0.20
C LEU A 2 -35.87 -5.91 1.02
N ALA A 3 -35.49 -6.46 2.16
CA ALA A 3 -34.32 -5.99 2.89
C ALA A 3 -33.09 -6.29 2.04
N THR A 4 -32.57 -5.26 1.38
CA THR A 4 -31.30 -5.26 0.64
C THR A 4 -30.19 -5.73 1.58
N SER A 5 -29.85 -7.02 1.49
CA SER A 5 -28.70 -7.59 2.19
C SER A 5 -27.45 -7.17 1.41
N ALA A 6 -26.85 -6.04 1.82
CA ALA A 6 -25.57 -5.62 1.26
C ALA A 6 -24.52 -6.66 1.62
N CYS A 7 -23.87 -7.27 0.62
CA CYS A 7 -22.72 -8.14 0.81
C CYS A 7 -21.50 -7.47 0.16
N VAL A 8 -20.41 -7.39 0.90
CA VAL A 8 -19.18 -6.76 0.46
C VAL A 8 -18.15 -7.86 0.18
N VAL A 9 -17.74 -8.01 -1.08
CA VAL A 9 -16.69 -8.95 -1.50
C VAL A 9 -15.35 -8.24 -1.35
N CYS A 10 -14.49 -8.71 -0.45
CA CYS A 10 -13.22 -8.03 -0.15
C CYS A 10 -12.10 -9.02 0.20
N SER A 11 -10.85 -8.60 -0.03
CA SER A 11 -9.69 -9.17 0.66
C SER A 11 -9.84 -8.92 2.16
N ALA A 12 -9.82 -9.98 2.96
CA ALA A 12 -10.33 -9.99 4.34
C ALA A 12 -9.73 -8.88 5.24
N GLU A 13 -8.42 -8.87 5.46
CA GLU A 13 -7.85 -8.09 6.58
C GLU A 13 -7.99 -6.56 6.49
N PRO A 14 -7.79 -5.88 5.34
CA PRO A 14 -7.87 -4.42 5.27
C PRO A 14 -9.29 -3.86 5.45
N VAL A 15 -10.31 -4.66 5.13
CA VAL A 15 -11.70 -4.21 5.05
C VAL A 15 -12.49 -4.60 6.29
N LEU A 16 -12.23 -5.76 6.89
CA LEU A 16 -12.96 -6.27 8.05
C LEU A 16 -12.95 -5.28 9.24
N GLY A 17 -11.84 -4.59 9.48
CA GLY A 17 -11.74 -3.59 10.54
C GLY A 17 -12.49 -2.27 10.26
N ARG A 18 -12.94 -2.04 9.02
CA ARG A 18 -13.69 -0.83 8.59
C ARG A 18 -15.18 -1.08 8.44
N ILE A 19 -15.63 -2.34 8.45
CA ILE A 19 -17.05 -2.71 8.41
C ILE A 19 -17.65 -2.43 9.80
N LYS A 20 -18.40 -1.33 9.91
CA LYS A 20 -19.03 -0.89 11.17
C LYS A 20 -20.26 -1.71 11.57
N SER A 21 -20.84 -2.45 10.61
CA SER A 21 -22.04 -3.25 10.84
C SER A 21 -21.67 -4.66 11.30
N LYS A 22 -22.13 -5.05 12.49
CA LYS A 22 -22.06 -6.46 12.96
C LYS A 22 -23.00 -7.38 12.16
N ASP A 23 -23.94 -6.81 11.41
CA ASP A 23 -25.05 -7.52 10.77
C ASP A 23 -24.83 -7.72 9.26
N VAL A 24 -23.74 -7.21 8.69
CA VAL A 24 -23.40 -7.41 7.27
C VAL A 24 -22.52 -8.65 7.12
N PRO A 25 -23.00 -9.73 6.46
CA PRO A 25 -22.19 -10.92 6.20
C PRO A 25 -21.02 -10.58 5.28
N VAL A 26 -19.81 -10.90 5.72
CA VAL A 26 -18.59 -10.71 4.91
C VAL A 26 -18.25 -12.01 4.19
N LEU A 27 -18.04 -11.88 2.89
CA LEU A 27 -17.69 -12.97 2.01
C LEU A 27 -16.24 -12.80 1.57
N LEU A 28 -15.40 -13.74 1.97
CA LEU A 28 -14.01 -13.86 1.55
C LEU A 28 -13.94 -14.91 0.45
N ILE A 29 -13.62 -14.51 -0.77
CA ILE A 29 -13.29 -15.44 -1.86
C ILE A 29 -11.78 -15.43 -1.98
N GLU A 30 -11.12 -16.36 -1.28
CA GLU A 30 -9.70 -16.60 -1.48
C GLU A 30 -9.50 -17.49 -2.71
N GLY A 31 -8.45 -17.19 -3.49
CA GLY A 31 -8.09 -17.95 -4.69
C GLY A 31 -7.73 -19.43 -4.44
N ALA A 32 -7.85 -19.90 -3.20
CA ALA A 32 -7.65 -21.28 -2.77
C ALA A 32 -8.82 -22.22 -3.12
N GLY A 33 -9.83 -21.74 -3.86
CA GLY A 33 -10.95 -22.58 -4.30
C GLY A 33 -11.98 -22.83 -3.21
N ALA A 34 -12.20 -21.87 -2.31
CA ALA A 34 -13.24 -21.92 -1.29
C ALA A 34 -13.79 -20.52 -1.00
N ILE A 35 -14.99 -20.46 -0.43
CA ILE A 35 -15.65 -19.22 0.02
C ILE A 35 -15.69 -19.22 1.55
N GLY A 36 -14.92 -18.33 2.17
CA GLY A 36 -15.03 -18.02 3.58
C GLY A 36 -16.22 -17.11 3.83
N CYS A 37 -17.05 -17.41 4.84
CA CYS A 37 -18.07 -16.48 5.30
C CYS A 37 -18.08 -16.29 6.83
N THR A 38 -18.32 -15.06 7.30
CA THR A 38 -18.52 -14.77 8.74
C THR A 38 -19.91 -15.22 9.21
N SER A 39 -20.90 -15.21 8.33
CA SER A 39 -22.27 -15.64 8.59
C SER A 39 -22.95 -16.07 7.29
N SER A 40 -23.36 -17.34 7.20
CA SER A 40 -23.99 -17.88 5.99
C SER A 40 -25.31 -17.17 5.67
N CYS A 41 -25.43 -16.61 4.46
CA CYS A 41 -26.64 -16.01 3.92
C CYS A 41 -27.01 -16.60 2.55
N GLU A 42 -28.21 -16.30 2.04
CA GLU A 42 -28.68 -16.80 0.73
C GLU A 42 -27.73 -16.45 -0.43
N LEU A 43 -27.14 -15.26 -0.42
CA LEU A 43 -26.15 -14.86 -1.43
C LEU A 43 -24.89 -15.74 -1.40
N THR A 44 -24.42 -16.11 -0.20
CA THR A 44 -23.24 -16.99 -0.03
C THR A 44 -23.50 -18.36 -0.63
N LYS A 45 -24.69 -18.92 -0.38
CA LYS A 45 -25.11 -20.22 -0.95
C LYS A 45 -25.23 -20.15 -2.48
N ALA A 46 -25.83 -19.08 -2.99
CA ALA A 46 -25.99 -18.87 -4.44
C ALA A 46 -24.64 -18.75 -5.15
N LEU A 47 -23.70 -17.97 -4.60
CA LEU A 47 -22.34 -17.83 -5.13
C LEU A 47 -21.56 -19.15 -5.06
N ALA A 48 -21.61 -19.85 -3.94
CA ALA A 48 -20.96 -21.15 -3.77
C ALA A 48 -21.45 -22.19 -4.78
N SER A 49 -22.77 -22.26 -4.99
CA SER A 49 -23.38 -23.15 -5.97
C SER A 49 -22.96 -22.78 -7.41
N SER A 50 -23.02 -21.48 -7.75
CA SER A 50 -22.66 -20.99 -9.09
C SER A 50 -21.18 -21.21 -9.41
N LEU A 51 -20.29 -20.98 -8.45
CA LEU A 51 -18.84 -21.13 -8.61
C LEU A 51 -18.36 -22.57 -8.34
N LYS A 52 -19.25 -23.45 -7.85
CA LYS A 52 -18.93 -24.81 -7.39
C LYS A 52 -17.81 -24.84 -6.35
N LEU A 53 -17.84 -23.90 -5.42
CA LEU A 53 -16.84 -23.77 -4.36
C LEU A 53 -17.41 -24.18 -2.99
N PRO A 54 -16.64 -24.90 -2.16
CA PRO A 54 -17.02 -25.17 -0.78
C PRO A 54 -17.10 -23.87 0.03
N VAL A 55 -18.01 -23.85 1.00
CA VAL A 55 -18.16 -22.74 1.97
C VAL A 55 -17.61 -23.17 3.32
N TYR A 56 -16.81 -22.32 3.94
CA TYR A 56 -16.36 -22.51 5.33
C TYR A 56 -16.67 -21.29 6.18
N SER A 57 -16.86 -21.52 7.48
CA SER A 57 -16.95 -20.42 8.44
C SER A 57 -15.54 -19.92 8.75
N PHE A 58 -15.31 -18.61 8.61
CA PHE A 58 -14.07 -17.99 9.06
C PHE A 58 -14.34 -16.94 10.12
N ASN A 59 -13.47 -16.90 11.12
CA ASN A 59 -13.54 -15.91 12.17
C ASN A 59 -12.56 -14.78 11.89
N ALA A 60 -13.11 -13.65 11.44
CA ALA A 60 -12.41 -12.39 11.17
C ALA A 60 -11.81 -11.68 12.39
N LYS A 61 -11.65 -12.36 13.54
CA LYS A 61 -11.15 -11.70 14.75
C LYS A 61 -9.68 -11.34 14.57
N LYS A 62 -9.41 -10.03 14.54
CA LYS A 62 -8.09 -9.50 14.84
C LYS A 62 -7.66 -10.08 16.19
N THR A 63 -6.59 -10.87 16.20
CA THR A 63 -6.04 -11.41 17.45
C THR A 63 -5.13 -10.33 18.01
N VAL A 64 -5.74 -9.40 18.74
CA VAL A 64 -5.05 -8.29 19.41
C VAL A 64 -5.24 -8.44 20.91
N GLU A 65 -4.12 -8.57 21.61
CA GLU A 65 -4.08 -8.61 23.06
C GLU A 65 -3.69 -7.22 23.56
N TYR A 66 -4.53 -6.63 24.42
CA TYR A 66 -4.29 -5.33 25.02
C TYR A 66 -3.88 -5.51 26.48
N ASN A 67 -2.75 -4.94 26.86
CA ASN A 67 -2.35 -4.82 28.26
C ASN A 67 -1.74 -3.43 28.51
N LYS A 68 -2.57 -2.48 28.96
CA LYS A 68 -2.20 -1.07 29.16
C LYS A 68 -1.56 -0.47 27.89
N ASN A 69 -0.24 -0.31 27.90
CA ASN A 69 0.55 0.28 26.81
C ASN A 69 1.23 -0.80 25.95
N HIS A 70 0.96 -2.07 26.22
CA HIS A 70 1.48 -3.22 25.48
C HIS A 70 0.39 -3.78 24.57
N ILE A 71 0.69 -3.88 23.27
CA ILE A 71 -0.22 -4.48 22.29
C ILE A 71 0.52 -5.61 21.59
N VAL A 72 -0.08 -6.80 21.56
CA VAL A 72 0.40 -7.94 20.77
C VAL A 72 -0.60 -8.21 19.67
N ARG A 73 -0.12 -8.35 18.44
CA ARG A 73 -0.94 -8.75 17.29
C ARG A 73 -0.37 -9.97 16.62
N HIS A 74 -1.22 -10.98 16.46
CA HIS A 74 -0.91 -12.21 15.72
C HIS A 74 -1.48 -12.14 14.31
N ILE A 75 -0.65 -12.50 13.33
CA ILE A 75 -0.99 -12.60 11.91
C ILE A 75 -0.75 -14.05 11.50
N LYS A 76 -1.79 -14.73 11.04
CA LYS A 76 -1.77 -16.15 10.66
C LYS A 76 -2.07 -16.30 9.17
N GLY A 77 -1.68 -17.44 8.60
CA GLY A 77 -1.88 -17.70 7.17
C GLY A 77 -0.85 -17.04 6.27
N VAL A 78 0.29 -16.66 6.84
CA VAL A 78 1.42 -16.10 6.11
C VAL A 78 2.15 -17.23 5.38
N LEU A 79 2.68 -17.00 4.17
CA LEU A 79 3.55 -18.00 3.55
C LEU A 79 5.03 -17.71 3.88
N PRO A 80 5.83 -18.73 4.23
CA PRO A 80 7.27 -18.55 4.41
C PRO A 80 7.92 -17.91 3.17
N GLY A 81 8.80 -16.93 3.40
CA GLY A 81 9.47 -16.15 2.38
C GLY A 81 8.74 -14.88 1.93
N GLU A 82 7.45 -14.71 2.26
CA GLU A 82 6.69 -13.51 1.92
C GLU A 82 7.25 -12.26 2.62
N PHE A 83 7.18 -11.11 1.92
CA PHE A 83 7.41 -9.83 2.57
C PHE A 83 6.33 -9.57 3.62
N VAL A 84 6.76 -8.95 4.71
CA VAL A 84 5.90 -8.54 5.82
C VAL A 84 5.93 -7.03 5.88
N GLN A 85 4.75 -6.42 5.82
CA GLN A 85 4.60 -4.97 5.79
C GLN A 85 3.74 -4.49 6.95
N ILE A 86 4.13 -3.35 7.53
CA ILE A 86 3.33 -2.61 8.51
C ILE A 86 3.14 -1.20 7.97
N ASN A 87 1.89 -0.80 7.73
CA ASN A 87 1.53 0.50 7.14
C ASN A 87 2.36 0.82 5.88
N GLY A 88 2.50 -0.13 4.96
CA GLY A 88 3.26 0.02 3.72
C GLY A 88 4.78 -0.09 3.83
N ILE A 89 5.34 -0.17 5.04
CA ILE A 89 6.79 -0.32 5.23
C ILE A 89 7.15 -1.80 5.36
N ILE A 90 8.07 -2.26 4.52
CA ILE A 90 8.63 -3.63 4.60
C ILE A 90 9.49 -3.74 5.86
N ILE A 91 9.08 -4.61 6.77
CA ILE A 91 9.81 -4.88 8.03
C ILE A 91 10.69 -6.12 7.96
N GLY A 92 10.51 -6.95 6.93
CA GLY A 92 11.25 -8.20 6.79
C GLY A 92 10.53 -9.24 5.95
N ARG A 93 10.97 -10.49 6.07
CA ARG A 93 10.37 -11.66 5.42
C ARG A 93 9.91 -12.70 6.43
N ALA A 94 8.76 -13.33 6.15
CA ALA A 94 8.21 -14.35 7.03
C ALA A 94 9.09 -15.60 7.06
N ARG A 95 9.40 -16.11 8.26
CA ARG A 95 10.07 -17.41 8.46
C ARG A 95 9.10 -18.58 8.52
N GLY A 96 7.83 -18.32 8.83
CA GLY A 96 6.84 -19.35 9.13
C GLY A 96 5.41 -18.86 8.88
N PRO A 97 4.41 -19.70 9.20
CA PRO A 97 3.01 -19.44 8.88
C PRO A 97 2.32 -18.42 9.80
N GLU A 98 3.02 -17.97 10.84
CA GLU A 98 2.55 -17.02 11.83
C GLU A 98 3.62 -15.97 12.14
N ILE A 99 3.18 -14.73 12.25
CA ILE A 99 3.98 -13.59 12.67
C ILE A 99 3.31 -12.98 13.89
N THR A 100 4.13 -12.59 14.87
CA THR A 100 3.67 -11.83 16.02
C THR A 100 4.38 -10.49 16.07
N VAL A 101 3.63 -9.40 16.14
CA VAL A 101 4.17 -8.04 16.31
C VAL A 101 3.78 -7.55 17.70
N ILE A 102 4.75 -6.98 18.40
CA ILE A 102 4.63 -6.53 19.79
C ILE A 102 5.02 -5.06 19.84
N THR A 103 4.15 -4.23 20.43
CA THR A 103 4.49 -2.84 20.77
C THR A 103 4.40 -2.57 22.26
N GLU A 104 5.24 -1.64 22.73
CA GLU A 104 5.12 -0.98 24.02
C GLU A 104 5.11 0.53 23.80
N ASN A 105 4.13 1.24 24.36
CA ASN A 105 3.92 2.67 24.13
C ASN A 105 3.89 3.04 22.62
N ASN A 106 3.24 2.19 21.81
CA ASN A 106 3.22 2.28 20.34
C ASN A 106 4.59 2.18 19.65
N ILE A 107 5.63 1.72 20.32
CA ILE A 107 6.95 1.47 19.72
C ILE A 107 7.09 -0.03 19.53
N ILE A 108 7.51 -0.48 18.35
CA ILE A 108 7.71 -1.92 18.09
C ILE A 108 8.90 -2.40 18.93
N THR A 109 8.65 -3.26 19.90
CA THR A 109 9.67 -3.84 20.78
C THR A 109 10.04 -5.27 20.41
N GLY A 110 9.19 -5.95 19.62
CA GLY A 110 9.48 -7.32 19.20
C GLY A 110 8.67 -7.75 18.00
N ILE A 111 9.31 -8.52 17.12
CA ILE A 111 8.64 -9.23 16.04
C ILE A 111 9.16 -10.68 16.04
N LYS A 112 8.22 -11.63 16.05
CA LYS A 112 8.50 -13.07 15.96
C LYS A 112 8.02 -13.62 14.62
N GLY A 113 8.68 -14.67 14.14
CA GLY A 113 8.33 -15.31 12.88
C GLY A 113 8.78 -14.55 11.63
N CYS A 114 9.68 -13.56 11.76
CA CYS A 114 10.15 -12.72 10.65
C CYS A 114 11.67 -12.52 10.69
N ASP A 115 12.32 -12.59 9.54
CA ASP A 115 13.69 -12.15 9.29
C ASP A 115 13.68 -10.63 9.06
N LEU A 116 14.17 -9.88 10.04
CA LEU A 116 13.97 -8.44 10.11
C LEU A 116 14.91 -7.67 9.20
N LYS A 117 14.34 -6.66 8.53
CA LYS A 117 15.08 -5.64 7.79
C LYS A 117 15.27 -4.42 8.69
N VAL A 118 16.49 -4.25 9.21
CA VAL A 118 16.80 -3.22 10.24
C VAL A 118 16.41 -1.80 9.81
N HIS A 119 16.59 -1.43 8.53
CA HIS A 119 16.20 -0.09 8.08
C HIS A 119 14.67 0.10 8.08
N GLY A 120 13.88 -0.94 7.77
CA GLY A 120 12.42 -0.85 7.73
C GLY A 120 11.85 -0.54 9.11
N LEU A 121 12.42 -1.16 10.15
CA LEU A 121 12.06 -0.84 11.54
C LEU A 121 12.44 0.59 11.94
N LYS A 122 13.57 1.13 11.46
CA LYS A 122 13.94 2.53 11.70
C LYS A 122 12.97 3.52 11.07
N LYS A 123 12.36 3.17 9.93
CA LYS A 123 11.31 3.98 9.26
C LYS A 123 10.00 3.97 10.07
N LEU A 124 9.73 2.90 10.85
CA LEU A 124 8.57 2.80 11.74
C LEU A 124 8.88 3.44 13.11
N LYS A 125 8.44 4.69 13.31
CA LYS A 125 8.63 5.41 14.59
C LYS A 125 7.65 4.97 15.67
N GLN A 126 6.37 5.31 15.50
CA GLN A 126 5.28 4.93 16.37
C GLN A 126 4.19 4.27 15.54
N VAL A 127 3.72 3.12 16.01
CA VAL A 127 2.71 2.28 15.38
C VAL A 127 1.72 1.85 16.45
N ASP A 128 0.48 2.28 16.31
CA ASP A 128 -0.63 1.69 17.03
C ASP A 128 -1.07 0.40 16.32
N LEU A 129 -0.70 -0.76 16.87
CA LEU A 129 -1.02 -2.07 16.25
C LEU A 129 -2.53 -2.37 16.18
N ALA A 130 -3.35 -1.68 16.99
CA ALA A 130 -4.81 -1.83 16.93
C ALA A 130 -5.36 -1.39 15.56
N THR A 131 -4.82 -0.30 15.05
CA THR A 131 -5.25 0.37 13.82
C THR A 131 -4.33 0.09 12.63
N ALA A 132 -3.07 -0.28 12.87
CA ALA A 132 -2.10 -0.57 11.82
C ALA A 132 -2.61 -1.60 10.81
N ILE A 133 -2.22 -1.45 9.56
CA ILE A 133 -2.45 -2.48 8.55
C ILE A 133 -1.17 -3.32 8.46
N ILE A 134 -1.31 -4.61 8.73
CA ILE A 134 -0.21 -5.58 8.64
C ILE A 134 -0.58 -6.54 7.52
N ARG A 135 0.34 -6.77 6.58
CA ARG A 135 0.13 -7.66 5.43
C ARG A 135 1.33 -8.57 5.23
N SER A 136 1.06 -9.75 4.69
CA SER A 136 2.09 -10.58 4.05
C SER A 136 1.85 -10.72 2.55
N GLY A 137 2.93 -10.95 1.82
CA GLY A 137 2.90 -11.24 0.39
C GLY A 137 3.42 -10.10 -0.49
N THR A 138 3.51 -10.37 -1.79
CA THR A 138 3.82 -9.39 -2.83
C THR A 138 2.55 -8.92 -3.55
N PRO A 139 2.52 -7.69 -4.06
CA PRO A 139 1.46 -7.28 -4.96
C PRO A 139 1.36 -8.24 -6.15
N ARG A 140 0.19 -8.85 -6.34
CA ARG A 140 -0.04 -9.78 -7.44
C ARG A 140 -0.17 -9.02 -8.76
N HIS A 141 0.71 -9.31 -9.72
CA HIS A 141 0.61 -8.81 -11.08
C HIS A 141 -0.19 -9.78 -11.95
N PRO A 142 -1.41 -9.41 -12.40
CA PRO A 142 -2.01 -10.13 -13.52
C PRO A 142 -1.21 -9.82 -14.80
N VAL A 143 -0.86 -10.88 -15.52
CA VAL A 143 -0.23 -10.84 -16.86
C VAL A 143 -1.11 -10.12 -17.90
N VAL A 144 -2.34 -9.75 -17.54
CA VAL A 144 -3.32 -9.14 -18.44
C VAL A 144 -3.01 -7.66 -18.69
N ASN A 145 -3.18 -7.24 -19.97
CA ASN A 145 -3.20 -5.85 -20.38
C ASN A 145 -4.23 -5.07 -19.56
N THR A 146 -3.73 -4.19 -18.71
CA THR A 146 -4.58 -3.52 -17.74
C THR A 146 -5.10 -2.23 -18.34
N ARG A 147 -6.42 -2.15 -18.52
CA ARG A 147 -7.09 -1.03 -19.17
C ARG A 147 -6.79 0.27 -18.42
N GLN A 148 -6.35 1.28 -19.15
CA GLN A 148 -6.24 2.64 -18.63
C GLN A 148 -7.62 3.30 -18.67
N THR A 149 -8.03 3.83 -17.53
CA THR A 149 -9.23 4.65 -17.40
C THR A 149 -8.83 6.11 -17.56
N ARG A 150 -9.62 6.86 -18.34
CA ARG A 150 -9.48 8.32 -18.46
C ARG A 150 -10.47 8.95 -17.51
N SER A 151 -9.96 9.69 -16.52
CA SER A 151 -10.77 10.52 -15.64
C SER A 151 -10.40 11.98 -15.86
N LEU A 152 -11.34 12.91 -15.63
CA LEU A 152 -11.00 14.33 -15.54
C LEU A 152 -9.95 14.52 -14.44
N LYS A 153 -8.90 15.27 -14.75
CA LYS A 153 -7.82 15.59 -13.82
C LYS A 153 -7.83 17.09 -13.56
N ASN A 154 -7.66 17.45 -12.30
CA ASN A 154 -7.38 18.82 -11.91
C ASN A 154 -5.87 19.04 -12.03
N MET A 155 -5.47 20.29 -12.27
CA MET A 155 -4.06 20.71 -12.30
C MET A 155 -3.46 20.78 -10.89
N VAL A 156 -3.45 19.62 -10.24
CA VAL A 156 -2.98 19.40 -8.87
C VAL A 156 -1.94 18.28 -8.91
N ALA A 157 -0.81 18.54 -8.25
CA ALA A 157 0.19 17.55 -7.91
C ALA A 157 -0.04 17.04 -6.48
N VAL A 158 0.19 15.76 -6.26
CA VAL A 158 0.16 15.14 -4.92
C VAL A 158 1.55 14.63 -4.55
N LEU A 159 1.92 14.75 -3.28
CA LEU A 159 3.15 14.17 -2.73
C LEU A 159 2.81 12.87 -2.01
N ILE A 160 3.49 11.78 -2.37
CA ILE A 160 3.34 10.48 -1.74
C ILE A 160 4.71 10.06 -1.20
N ASN A 161 4.84 10.04 0.11
CA ASN A 161 6.06 9.69 0.80
C ASN A 161 5.83 8.48 1.70
N HIS A 162 6.48 7.34 1.40
CA HIS A 162 6.35 6.08 2.13
C HIS A 162 4.91 5.61 2.41
N ASP A 163 3.95 6.04 1.60
CA ASP A 163 2.52 5.74 1.75
C ASP A 163 1.93 5.31 0.40
N ALA A 164 2.55 4.30 -0.20
CA ALA A 164 2.14 3.79 -1.49
C ALA A 164 0.72 3.20 -1.47
N GLU A 165 0.26 2.72 -0.32
CA GLU A 165 -1.06 2.11 -0.15
C GLU A 165 -2.20 3.10 -0.35
N SER A 166 -2.02 4.34 0.10
CA SER A 166 -3.02 5.40 -0.06
C SER A 166 -2.90 6.12 -1.40
N SER A 167 -2.07 5.63 -2.33
CA SER A 167 -1.80 6.30 -3.61
C SER A 167 -3.07 6.55 -4.42
N PHE A 168 -4.00 5.59 -4.42
CA PHE A 168 -5.24 5.71 -5.19
C PHE A 168 -6.11 6.85 -4.66
N GLU A 169 -6.30 6.91 -3.35
CA GLU A 169 -7.09 7.93 -2.67
C GLU A 169 -6.41 9.29 -2.75
N LYS A 170 -5.09 9.35 -2.48
CA LYS A 170 -4.30 10.59 -2.53
C LYS A 170 -4.24 11.17 -3.94
N ALA A 171 -4.02 10.34 -4.97
CA ALA A 171 -3.94 10.82 -6.35
C ALA A 171 -5.31 11.00 -7.03
N LYS A 172 -6.42 10.84 -6.29
CA LYS A 172 -7.75 11.05 -6.86
C LYS A 172 -7.85 12.44 -7.49
N ASN A 173 -8.20 12.46 -8.77
CA ASN A 173 -8.31 13.64 -9.63
C ASN A 173 -7.02 14.47 -9.77
N ALA A 174 -5.85 13.97 -9.36
CA ALA A 174 -4.57 14.66 -9.53
C ALA A 174 -3.99 14.39 -10.93
N CYS A 175 -3.37 15.42 -11.52
CA CYS A 175 -2.72 15.31 -12.83
C CYS A 175 -1.36 14.61 -12.76
N VAL A 176 -0.70 14.59 -11.60
CA VAL A 176 0.62 13.96 -11.40
C VAL A 176 0.82 13.63 -9.92
N ALA A 177 1.59 12.57 -9.64
CA ALA A 177 2.06 12.24 -8.30
C ALA A 177 3.58 12.38 -8.21
N VAL A 178 4.08 13.10 -7.20
CA VAL A 178 5.49 13.14 -6.83
C VAL A 178 5.70 12.08 -5.75
N THR A 179 6.61 11.13 -5.97
CA THR A 179 6.84 10.00 -5.05
C THR A 179 8.25 10.05 -4.48
N ILE A 180 8.39 9.64 -3.22
CA ILE A 180 9.69 9.54 -2.52
C ILE A 180 9.90 8.10 -2.09
N GLY A 181 11.05 7.54 -2.50
CA GLY A 181 11.46 6.17 -2.23
C GLY A 181 11.23 5.23 -3.41
N ASP A 182 12.13 4.27 -3.55
CA ASP A 182 12.15 3.28 -4.63
C ASP A 182 10.88 2.42 -4.67
N ASP A 183 10.52 1.78 -3.56
CA ASP A 183 9.32 0.93 -3.48
C ASP A 183 8.03 1.75 -3.58
N THR A 184 7.99 2.92 -2.95
CA THR A 184 6.86 3.86 -3.05
C THR A 184 6.63 4.23 -4.51
N THR A 185 7.68 4.64 -5.21
CA THR A 185 7.61 5.01 -6.62
C THR A 185 7.13 3.84 -7.47
N ALA A 186 7.68 2.64 -7.26
CA ALA A 186 7.29 1.44 -8.00
C ALA A 186 5.80 1.09 -7.81
N VAL A 187 5.34 1.03 -6.56
CA VAL A 187 3.95 0.64 -6.23
C VAL A 187 2.97 1.73 -6.66
N THR A 188 3.27 2.99 -6.36
CA THR A 188 2.42 4.11 -6.78
C THR A 188 2.30 4.18 -8.30
N ALA A 189 3.40 4.01 -9.05
CA ALA A 189 3.35 4.03 -10.50
C ALA A 189 2.45 2.94 -11.07
N ASP A 190 2.54 1.70 -10.58
CA ASP A 190 1.69 0.60 -11.07
C ASP A 190 0.20 0.82 -10.74
N ILE A 191 -0.10 1.32 -9.53
CA ILE A 191 -1.47 1.67 -9.15
C ILE A 191 -2.01 2.76 -10.09
N LEU A 192 -1.24 3.84 -10.28
CA LEU A 192 -1.64 5.02 -11.03
C LEU A 192 -1.63 4.84 -12.55
N TYR A 193 -0.92 3.82 -13.05
CA TYR A 193 -0.95 3.40 -14.45
C TYR A 193 -2.39 3.17 -14.94
N ARG A 194 -3.24 2.56 -14.10
CA ARG A 194 -4.66 2.30 -14.41
C ARG A 194 -5.48 3.56 -14.60
N PHE A 195 -5.00 4.72 -14.15
CA PHE A 195 -5.69 6.00 -14.17
C PHE A 195 -5.04 7.03 -15.09
N SER A 196 -4.06 6.60 -15.89
CA SER A 196 -3.27 7.47 -16.76
C SER A 196 -2.68 8.67 -16.01
N THR A 197 -2.32 8.49 -14.73
CA THR A 197 -1.66 9.53 -13.93
C THR A 197 -0.16 9.27 -13.95
N PRO A 198 0.67 10.19 -14.47
CA PRO A 198 2.12 10.07 -14.42
C PRO A 198 2.68 10.27 -13.01
N VAL A 199 3.87 9.73 -12.80
CA VAL A 199 4.66 9.90 -11.57
C VAL A 199 5.93 10.70 -11.82
N ILE A 200 6.36 11.47 -10.82
CA ILE A 200 7.70 12.05 -10.72
C ILE A 200 8.36 11.43 -9.49
N GLY A 201 9.11 10.35 -9.69
CA GLY A 201 9.73 9.60 -8.60
C GLY A 201 11.11 10.12 -8.23
N ILE A 202 11.37 10.23 -6.94
CA ILE A 202 12.69 10.53 -6.35
C ILE A 202 13.13 9.25 -5.63
N THR A 203 14.23 8.67 -6.10
CA THR A 203 14.71 7.33 -5.72
C THR A 203 16.21 7.38 -5.46
N ASP A 204 16.76 6.49 -4.65
CA ASP A 204 18.21 6.40 -4.41
C ASP A 204 18.82 5.08 -4.91
N GLY A 205 17.97 4.16 -5.37
CA GLY A 205 18.34 2.87 -5.93
C GLY A 205 18.33 1.72 -4.92
N ASP A 206 17.75 1.89 -3.74
CA ASP A 206 17.69 0.88 -2.67
C ASP A 206 16.48 -0.08 -2.74
N LYS A 207 15.96 -0.38 -3.93
CA LYS A 207 14.79 -1.25 -4.17
C LYS A 207 14.78 -2.54 -3.34
N ASP A 208 13.62 -2.84 -2.75
CA ASP A 208 13.41 -4.05 -1.94
C ASP A 208 12.93 -5.26 -2.72
N GLY A 209 12.68 -5.07 -4.02
CA GLY A 209 12.13 -6.11 -4.89
C GLY A 209 10.66 -6.38 -4.61
N LEU A 210 9.93 -5.40 -4.04
CA LEU A 210 8.48 -5.52 -3.81
C LEU A 210 7.71 -5.73 -5.11
N LEU A 211 8.21 -5.14 -6.21
CA LEU A 211 7.69 -5.29 -7.56
C LEU A 211 8.83 -5.59 -8.54
N GLU A 212 8.75 -6.73 -9.22
CA GLU A 212 9.71 -7.12 -10.26
C GLU A 212 9.51 -6.33 -11.57
N HIS A 213 8.26 -5.95 -11.87
CA HIS A 213 7.89 -5.21 -13.07
C HIS A 213 6.89 -4.10 -12.75
N THR A 214 7.30 -2.85 -12.96
CA THR A 214 6.44 -1.68 -12.73
C THR A 214 5.88 -1.17 -14.05
N ARG A 215 4.56 -1.01 -14.15
CA ARG A 215 3.94 -0.27 -15.24
C ARG A 215 3.97 1.21 -14.93
N ILE A 216 4.49 2.02 -15.83
CA ILE A 216 4.67 3.46 -15.65
C ILE A 216 3.92 4.19 -16.77
N THR A 217 3.10 5.17 -16.40
CA THR A 217 2.33 5.98 -17.37
C THR A 217 3.28 6.86 -18.18
N SER A 218 3.07 6.97 -19.49
CA SER A 218 3.82 7.95 -20.31
C SER A 218 3.68 9.37 -19.78
N GLY A 219 4.76 10.15 -19.92
CA GLY A 219 4.92 11.45 -19.29
C GLY A 219 5.46 11.40 -17.86
N SER A 220 5.79 10.22 -17.34
CA SER A 220 6.44 10.06 -16.03
C SER A 220 7.94 10.36 -16.08
N LEU A 221 8.52 10.61 -14.92
CA LEU A 221 9.93 10.90 -14.71
C LEU A 221 10.39 10.14 -13.46
N VAL A 222 11.50 9.40 -13.53
CA VAL A 222 12.15 8.83 -12.34
C VAL A 222 13.54 9.44 -12.24
N ILE A 223 13.78 10.14 -11.14
CA ILE A 223 15.04 10.81 -10.82
C ILE A 223 15.72 9.96 -9.75
N LYS A 224 16.86 9.39 -10.10
CA LYS A 224 17.74 8.72 -9.15
C LYS A 224 18.69 9.74 -8.56
N VAL A 225 18.65 9.92 -7.25
CA VAL A 225 19.60 10.74 -6.48
C VAL A 225 20.71 9.85 -5.89
N ARG A 226 21.66 10.48 -5.18
CA ARG A 226 22.74 9.76 -4.49
C ARG A 226 22.16 8.71 -3.51
N PRO A 227 22.83 7.55 -3.32
CA PRO A 227 22.38 6.54 -2.35
C PRO A 227 22.15 7.13 -0.96
N GLY A 228 20.97 6.88 -0.38
CA GLY A 228 20.53 7.39 0.93
C GLY A 228 19.97 8.81 0.94
N PHE A 229 19.77 9.46 -0.22
CA PHE A 229 19.36 10.87 -0.29
C PHE A 229 17.89 11.09 -0.69
N ASP A 230 17.13 10.06 -1.06
CA ASP A 230 15.73 10.18 -1.46
C ASP A 230 14.86 10.86 -0.40
N ASP A 231 15.01 10.48 0.88
CA ASP A 231 14.28 11.07 2.02
C ASP A 231 14.63 12.55 2.24
N LEU A 232 15.92 12.88 2.16
CA LEU A 232 16.43 14.23 2.33
C LEU A 232 15.94 15.14 1.19
N MET A 233 16.10 14.67 -0.05
CA MET A 233 15.68 15.36 -1.26
C MET A 233 14.15 15.48 -1.36
N GLY A 234 13.44 14.45 -0.91
CA GLY A 234 11.99 14.46 -0.76
C GLY A 234 11.52 15.55 0.21
N THR A 235 12.24 15.77 1.31
CA THR A 235 11.96 16.86 2.24
C THR A 235 12.19 18.23 1.60
N VAL A 236 13.31 18.41 0.87
CA VAL A 236 13.60 19.65 0.13
C VAL A 236 12.46 19.97 -0.86
N VAL A 237 12.00 18.98 -1.63
CA VAL A 237 10.89 19.15 -2.58
C VAL A 237 9.58 19.45 -1.86
N LYS A 238 9.29 18.77 -0.75
CA LYS A 238 8.10 19.02 0.05
C LYS A 238 8.05 20.46 0.55
N ASP A 239 9.16 20.99 1.04
CA ASP A 239 9.19 22.33 1.62
C ASP A 239 9.17 23.41 0.53
N ALA A 240 9.99 23.26 -0.52
CA ALA A 240 10.12 24.27 -1.56
C ALA A 240 8.91 24.34 -2.51
N ILE A 241 8.31 23.19 -2.85
CA ILE A 241 7.22 23.12 -3.85
C ILE A 241 5.87 22.94 -3.17
N PHE A 242 5.76 22.01 -2.23
CA PHE A 242 4.50 21.71 -1.56
C PHE A 242 4.25 22.57 -0.32
N LYS A 243 5.20 23.40 0.12
CA LYS A 243 5.10 24.25 1.32
C LYS A 243 4.71 23.46 2.56
N GLY A 244 5.23 22.23 2.70
CA GLY A 244 4.91 21.31 3.79
C GLY A 244 3.60 20.53 3.64
N LEU A 245 2.79 20.80 2.62
CA LEU A 245 1.53 20.11 2.34
C LEU A 245 1.76 18.81 1.54
N GLU A 246 0.68 18.04 1.32
CA GLU A 246 0.69 16.84 0.46
C GLU A 246 0.05 17.09 -0.92
N ARG A 247 -0.51 18.28 -1.14
CA ARG A 247 -1.17 18.66 -2.39
C ARG A 247 -0.85 20.11 -2.73
N VAL A 248 -0.61 20.37 -4.00
CA VAL A 248 -0.38 21.73 -4.51
C VAL A 248 -0.96 21.87 -5.91
N GLU A 249 -1.50 23.03 -6.22
CA GLU A 249 -1.83 23.38 -7.60
C GLU A 249 -0.54 23.53 -8.41
N CYS A 250 -0.52 22.98 -9.62
CA CYS A 250 0.62 23.09 -10.51
C CYS A 250 0.18 23.61 -11.88
N LEU A 251 0.93 24.56 -12.44
CA LEU A 251 0.58 25.19 -13.72
C LEU A 251 0.72 24.22 -14.91
N SER A 252 1.76 23.38 -14.87
CA SER A 252 1.97 22.29 -15.83
C SER A 252 2.85 21.21 -15.21
N ILE A 253 2.72 19.99 -15.71
CA ILE A 253 3.54 18.85 -15.28
C ILE A 253 5.01 19.09 -15.65
N ASP A 254 5.29 19.65 -16.82
CA ASP A 254 6.67 19.86 -17.27
C ASP A 254 7.40 20.93 -16.46
N ARG A 255 6.72 22.02 -16.11
CA ARG A 255 7.28 23.03 -15.20
C ARG A 255 7.55 22.44 -13.82
N LEU A 256 6.67 21.57 -13.32
CA LEU A 256 6.90 20.88 -12.05
C LEU A 256 8.14 19.97 -12.12
N LYS A 257 8.32 19.22 -13.21
CA LYS A 257 9.53 18.41 -13.43
C LYS A 257 10.79 19.28 -13.44
N GLU A 258 10.79 20.39 -14.15
CA GLU A 258 11.93 21.32 -14.22
C GLU A 258 12.27 21.90 -12.83
N GLN A 259 11.25 22.31 -12.06
CA GLN A 259 11.45 22.81 -10.70
C GLN A 259 12.06 21.74 -9.80
N ILE A 260 11.58 20.49 -9.86
CA ILE A 260 12.13 19.39 -9.08
C ILE A 260 13.57 19.10 -9.51
N ILE A 261 13.85 18.94 -10.81
CA ILE A 261 15.22 18.69 -11.31
C ILE A 261 16.18 19.77 -10.80
N LYS A 262 15.79 21.05 -10.90
CA LYS A 262 16.62 22.16 -10.42
C LYS A 262 16.90 22.12 -8.91
N LEU A 263 15.94 21.68 -8.11
CA LEU A 263 16.14 21.53 -6.66
C LEU A 263 17.09 20.37 -6.32
N LEU A 264 17.11 19.34 -7.15
CA LEU A 264 17.86 18.11 -6.92
C LEU A 264 19.25 18.12 -7.55
N ASP A 265 19.53 19.06 -8.47
CA ASP A 265 20.61 19.03 -9.48
C ASP A 265 21.93 18.41 -8.98
N ASP A 266 22.53 18.94 -7.92
CA ASP A 266 23.82 18.47 -7.38
C ASP A 266 23.80 17.02 -6.87
N ASN A 267 22.63 16.45 -6.62
CA ASN A 267 22.43 15.11 -6.08
C ASN A 267 21.92 14.11 -7.11
N ILE A 268 21.63 14.53 -8.35
CA ILE A 268 21.12 13.63 -9.39
C ILE A 268 22.24 12.69 -9.88
N VAL A 269 21.93 11.40 -9.92
CA VAL A 269 22.75 10.33 -10.50
C VAL A 269 22.27 9.99 -11.91
N SER A 270 20.95 9.86 -12.09
CA SER A 270 20.36 9.59 -13.41
C SER A 270 18.91 10.05 -13.48
N ILE A 271 18.41 10.23 -14.70
CA ILE A 271 17.02 10.59 -14.97
C ILE A 271 16.48 9.65 -16.06
N GLU A 272 15.37 8.99 -15.77
CA GLU A 272 14.64 8.15 -16.72
C GLU A 272 13.29 8.77 -17.07
N ARG A 273 12.98 8.80 -18.36
CA ARG A 273 11.74 9.37 -18.91
C ARG A 273 10.92 8.26 -19.56
N TYR A 274 9.62 8.27 -19.32
CA TYR A 274 8.66 7.25 -19.77
C TYR A 274 7.54 7.88 -20.61
#